data_AF-A0A4Q3WAX0-F1
#
_entry.id   AF-A0A4Q3WAX0-F1
#
_cell.length_a   1.000
_cell.length_b   1.000
_cell.length_c   1.000
_cell.angle_alpha   90.00
_cell.angle_beta   90.00
_cell.angle_gamma   90.00
#
_symmetry.space_group_name_H-M   'P 1'
#
loop_
_entity.id
_entity.type
_entity.pdbx_description
1 polymer ?
#
loop_
_entity_poly.entity_id
_entity_poly.type
_entity_poly.pdbx_seq_one_letter_code
_entity_poly.pdbx_strand_id
1 'polypeptide(L)'
;MTDPYQRFYFYRIRKLTLEDKEAIYTKDFPSMQSEQDIWTKPASLVKNYGRLNRPEQSILYLGSTATNALYETDCQPGDFFFLQVYQNKNPMRISQIHTSQYMEEFDEIENAKLLLVHQFLLSEFTRVTPPNQDLLYKTSLLIYEEFFKAQEVDGYTYPSIKTLPKLGYNIVFEEASAKKNLKFLGVTVGRVMDKPSDAEFNTEIYYDGFLNQAGTFDFFSWNSKESKESFGDFSIVRNMGL
;
A
#
# COMPACT_ATOMS: atom_id res chain seq x y z
N MET A 1 5.15 -1.95 28.83
CA MET A 1 5.87 -0.86 28.16
C MET A 1 4.89 -0.19 27.23
N THR A 2 4.58 1.08 27.46
CA THR A 2 3.78 1.90 26.55
C THR A 2 4.60 2.18 25.30
N ASP A 3 4.02 1.87 24.14
CA ASP A 3 4.59 2.13 22.82
C ASP A 3 4.89 3.64 22.70
N PRO A 4 6.16 4.08 22.63
CA PRO A 4 6.50 5.49 22.74
C PRO A 4 6.17 6.30 21.48
N TYR A 5 5.63 5.66 20.44
CA TYR A 5 5.37 6.28 19.15
C TYR A 5 3.95 5.99 18.65
N GLN A 6 3.44 6.91 17.84
CA GLN A 6 2.15 6.75 17.17
C GLN A 6 2.19 5.52 16.25
N ARG A 7 1.13 4.71 16.33
CA ARG A 7 0.93 3.56 15.46
C ARG A 7 0.31 4.01 14.15
N PHE A 8 0.95 3.61 13.06
CA PHE A 8 0.49 3.78 11.69
C PHE A 8 0.28 2.41 11.07
N TYR A 9 -0.80 2.30 10.29
CA TYR A 9 -1.16 1.10 9.57
C TYR A 9 -1.05 1.34 8.07
N PHE A 10 -0.63 0.31 7.35
CA PHE A 10 -0.46 0.34 5.91
C PHE A 10 -1.11 -0.88 5.30
N TYR A 11 -1.60 -0.73 4.07
CA TYR A 11 -2.51 -1.69 3.46
C TYR A 11 -2.06 -2.05 2.06
N ARG A 12 -2.19 -3.32 1.68
CA ARG A 12 -1.95 -3.75 0.31
C ARG A 12 -3.05 -4.69 -0.13
N ILE A 13 -3.57 -4.43 -1.32
CA ILE A 13 -4.54 -5.30 -1.97
C ILE A 13 -3.82 -6.14 -3.04
N ARG A 14 -4.12 -7.44 -3.07
CA ARG A 14 -3.80 -8.34 -4.20
C ARG A 14 -5.08 -9.03 -4.63
N LYS A 15 -5.47 -8.93 -5.90
CA LYS A 15 -6.59 -9.73 -6.43
C LYS A 15 -6.24 -11.21 -6.37
N LEU A 16 -7.22 -12.03 -6.01
CA LEU A 16 -7.08 -13.50 -6.04
C LEU A 16 -6.95 -13.97 -7.50
N THR A 17 -6.05 -14.92 -7.71
CA THR A 17 -5.94 -15.67 -8.97
C THR A 17 -7.15 -16.60 -9.14
N LEU A 18 -7.25 -17.29 -10.28
CA LEU A 18 -8.33 -18.26 -10.48
C LEU A 18 -8.18 -19.42 -9.48
N GLU A 19 -6.95 -19.89 -9.29
CA GLU A 19 -6.61 -20.97 -8.36
C GLU A 19 -6.93 -20.58 -6.91
N ASP A 20 -6.64 -19.33 -6.51
CA ASP A 20 -7.00 -18.85 -5.18
C ASP A 20 -8.53 -18.80 -4.96
N LYS A 21 -9.32 -18.49 -6.00
CA LYS A 21 -10.79 -18.44 -5.90
C LYS A 21 -11.38 -19.83 -5.69
N GLU A 22 -10.82 -20.85 -6.35
CA GLU A 22 -11.19 -22.25 -6.12
C GLU A 22 -10.81 -22.70 -4.70
N ALA A 23 -9.72 -22.17 -4.17
CA ALA A 23 -9.24 -22.45 -2.82
C ALA A 23 -10.03 -21.79 -1.68
N ILE A 24 -11.04 -20.96 -1.94
CA ILE A 24 -11.84 -20.31 -0.89
C ILE A 24 -12.42 -21.34 0.10
N TYR A 25 -12.88 -22.49 -0.40
CA TYR A 25 -13.51 -23.51 0.46
C TYR A 25 -12.48 -24.39 1.20
N THR A 26 -11.28 -24.55 0.65
CA THR A 26 -10.21 -25.36 1.26
C THR A 26 -9.30 -24.54 2.17
N LYS A 27 -9.26 -23.22 1.97
CA LYS A 27 -8.39 -22.25 2.63
C LYS A 27 -6.90 -22.45 2.33
N ASP A 28 -6.57 -23.18 1.28
CA ASP A 28 -5.19 -23.40 0.83
C ASP A 28 -4.90 -22.51 -0.38
N PHE A 29 -4.58 -21.25 -0.12
CA PHE A 29 -4.42 -20.22 -1.15
C PHE A 29 -3.04 -20.28 -1.81
N PRO A 30 -2.92 -20.71 -3.08
CA PRO A 30 -1.61 -20.94 -3.69
C PRO A 30 -0.74 -19.68 -3.82
N SER A 31 -1.32 -18.49 -3.87
CA SER A 31 -0.57 -17.23 -4.00
C SER A 31 -0.25 -16.54 -2.66
N MET A 32 -0.59 -17.18 -1.54
CA MET A 32 -0.36 -16.72 -0.16
C MET A 32 0.01 -17.89 0.76
N GLN A 33 1.20 -18.46 0.55
CA GLN A 33 1.64 -19.68 1.27
C GLN A 33 2.75 -19.41 2.27
N SER A 34 3.58 -18.39 2.03
CA SER A 34 4.83 -18.16 2.75
C SER A 34 5.04 -16.69 3.12
N GLU A 35 5.97 -16.44 4.04
CA GLU A 35 6.38 -15.08 4.38
C GLU A 35 6.86 -14.26 3.17
N GLN A 36 7.43 -14.87 2.12
CA GLN A 36 7.85 -14.09 0.95
C GLN A 36 6.65 -13.43 0.23
N ASP A 37 5.46 -14.04 0.30
CA ASP A 37 4.27 -13.59 -0.44
C ASP A 37 3.70 -12.26 0.07
N ILE A 38 4.05 -11.87 1.30
CA ILE A 38 3.61 -10.62 1.93
C ILE A 38 4.59 -9.47 1.73
N TRP A 39 5.80 -9.70 1.24
CA TRP A 39 6.78 -8.63 1.07
C TRP A 39 6.78 -8.17 -0.39
N THR A 40 7.89 -8.35 -1.08
CA THR A 40 8.07 -7.90 -2.44
C THR A 40 8.01 -9.10 -3.39
N LYS A 41 7.71 -8.87 -4.67
CA LYS A 41 7.86 -9.94 -5.68
C LYS A 41 9.35 -10.25 -5.85
N PRO A 42 9.76 -11.45 -6.26
CA PRO A 42 11.13 -11.66 -6.71
C PRO A 42 11.53 -10.63 -7.78
N ALA A 43 12.71 -10.03 -7.64
CA ALA A 43 13.22 -8.99 -8.55
C ALA A 43 13.09 -9.41 -10.04
N SER A 44 13.43 -10.66 -10.34
CA SER A 44 13.36 -11.24 -11.68
C SER A 44 11.96 -11.19 -12.32
N LEU A 45 10.88 -11.06 -11.54
CA LEU A 45 9.50 -10.97 -12.03
C LEU A 45 9.04 -9.53 -12.27
N VAL A 46 9.81 -8.53 -11.86
CA VAL A 46 9.50 -7.12 -12.08
C VAL A 46 10.01 -6.71 -13.46
N LYS A 47 9.18 -6.84 -14.49
CA LYS A 47 9.61 -6.60 -15.89
C LYS A 47 9.43 -5.16 -16.37
N ASN A 48 8.56 -4.39 -15.72
CA ASN A 48 8.15 -3.07 -16.17
C ASN A 48 8.61 -2.00 -15.19
N TYR A 49 8.68 -0.77 -15.69
CA TYR A 49 8.83 0.41 -14.84
C TYR A 49 7.57 0.60 -13.99
N GLY A 50 7.77 0.85 -12.70
CA GLY A 50 6.76 1.44 -11.84
C GLY A 50 7.08 2.92 -11.62
N ARG A 51 6.25 3.59 -10.81
CA ARG A 51 6.42 5.02 -10.52
C ARG A 51 7.70 5.30 -9.74
N LEU A 52 8.12 4.35 -8.89
CA LEU A 52 9.33 4.48 -8.04
C LEU A 52 10.31 3.30 -8.21
N ASN A 53 10.15 2.46 -9.23
CA ASN A 53 11.08 1.35 -9.47
C ASN A 53 11.35 1.09 -10.95
N ARG A 54 12.57 0.65 -11.22
CA ARG A 54 12.99 0.11 -12.53
C ARG A 54 12.56 -1.36 -12.65
N PRO A 55 12.61 -1.93 -13.87
CA PRO A 55 12.65 -3.38 -14.03
C PRO A 55 13.74 -3.98 -13.13
N GLU A 56 13.46 -5.16 -12.58
CA GLU A 56 14.31 -5.89 -11.66
C GLU A 56 14.55 -5.22 -10.30
N GLN A 57 13.87 -4.10 -10.01
CA GLN A 57 13.86 -3.50 -8.68
C GLN A 57 12.55 -3.82 -7.98
N SER A 58 12.64 -4.62 -6.91
CA SER A 58 11.47 -4.99 -6.13
C SER A 58 11.27 -4.06 -4.95
N ILE A 59 10.08 -3.49 -4.87
CA ILE A 59 9.66 -2.57 -3.82
C ILE A 59 8.25 -2.92 -3.35
N LEU A 60 7.94 -2.54 -2.11
CA LEU A 60 6.64 -2.76 -1.49
C LEU A 60 5.79 -1.51 -1.61
N TYR A 61 4.76 -1.57 -2.45
CA TYR A 61 3.73 -0.53 -2.58
C TYR A 61 2.60 -0.82 -1.59
N LEU A 62 2.25 0.17 -0.76
CA LEU A 62 1.15 0.13 0.21
C LEU A 62 0.31 1.42 0.10
N GLY A 63 -0.92 1.38 0.57
CA GLY A 63 -1.77 2.55 0.83
C GLY A 63 -1.80 2.90 2.31
N SER A 64 -2.02 4.19 2.62
CA SER A 64 -2.24 4.66 3.99
C SER A 64 -3.63 4.32 4.55
N THR A 65 -4.55 3.88 3.68
CA THR A 65 -5.91 3.42 4.02
C THR A 65 -6.25 2.18 3.18
N ALA A 66 -7.14 1.32 3.68
CA ALA A 66 -7.61 0.15 2.95
C ALA A 66 -8.39 0.55 1.68
N THR A 67 -9.24 1.57 1.79
CA THR A 67 -10.00 2.18 0.68
C THR A 67 -9.07 2.65 -0.45
N ASN A 68 -7.98 3.36 -0.14
CA ASN A 68 -7.00 3.76 -1.16
C ASN A 68 -6.34 2.55 -1.82
N ALA A 69 -5.98 1.51 -1.06
CA ALA A 69 -5.38 0.29 -1.61
C ALA A 69 -6.33 -0.47 -2.57
N LEU A 70 -7.65 -0.46 -2.28
CA LEU A 70 -8.67 -1.03 -3.16
C LEU A 70 -8.79 -0.26 -4.47
N TYR A 71 -8.84 1.08 -4.41
CA TYR A 71 -8.87 1.93 -5.61
C TYR A 71 -7.61 1.76 -6.46
N GLU A 72 -6.43 1.74 -5.85
CA GLU A 72 -5.17 1.56 -6.55
C GLU A 72 -5.12 0.23 -7.32
N THR A 73 -5.77 -0.80 -6.79
CA THR A 73 -5.84 -2.12 -7.44
C THR A 73 -6.99 -2.24 -8.45
N ASP A 74 -7.83 -1.21 -8.60
CA ASP A 74 -8.97 -1.19 -9.51
C ASP A 74 -9.88 -2.42 -9.33
N CYS A 75 -10.17 -2.76 -8.06
CA CYS A 75 -11.08 -3.85 -7.73
C CYS A 75 -12.52 -3.50 -8.12
N GLN A 76 -13.17 -4.40 -8.83
CA GLN A 76 -14.55 -4.25 -9.29
C GLN A 76 -15.49 -5.13 -8.46
N PRO A 77 -16.81 -4.82 -8.40
CA PRO A 77 -17.78 -5.73 -7.81
C PRO A 77 -17.64 -7.16 -8.36
N GLY A 78 -17.58 -8.13 -7.46
CA GLY A 78 -17.30 -9.53 -7.77
C GLY A 78 -15.82 -9.94 -7.62
N ASP A 79 -14.88 -9.01 -7.59
CA ASP A 79 -13.46 -9.33 -7.39
C ASP A 79 -13.19 -9.83 -5.97
N PHE A 80 -12.44 -10.92 -5.87
CA PHE A 80 -11.89 -11.41 -4.62
C PHE A 80 -10.48 -10.84 -4.41
N PHE A 81 -10.15 -10.54 -3.17
CA PHE A 81 -8.86 -9.95 -2.82
C PHE A 81 -8.28 -10.46 -1.48
N PHE A 82 -6.96 -10.36 -1.39
CA PHE A 82 -6.20 -10.35 -0.14
C PHE A 82 -5.96 -8.90 0.28
N LEU A 83 -6.39 -8.52 1.48
CA LEU A 83 -6.01 -7.28 2.15
C LEU A 83 -4.93 -7.59 3.19
N GLN A 84 -3.70 -7.24 2.86
CA GLN A 84 -2.55 -7.36 3.78
C GLN A 84 -2.46 -6.11 4.64
N VAL A 85 -2.24 -6.31 5.94
CA VAL A 85 -2.13 -5.23 6.93
C VAL A 85 -0.74 -5.23 7.54
N TYR A 86 -0.11 -4.06 7.55
CA TYR A 86 1.18 -3.81 8.19
C TYR A 86 1.05 -2.71 9.21
N GLN A 87 1.95 -2.73 10.18
CA GLN A 87 2.08 -1.71 11.21
C GLN A 87 3.54 -1.27 11.30
N ASN A 88 3.79 0.01 11.57
CA ASN A 88 5.16 0.43 11.90
C ASN A 88 5.63 -0.23 13.20
N LYS A 89 6.87 -0.73 13.18
CA LYS A 89 7.60 -1.27 14.33
C LYS A 89 8.55 -0.24 14.94
N ASN A 90 9.07 0.66 14.11
CA ASN A 90 10.00 1.72 14.52
C ASN A 90 9.46 3.09 14.07
N PRO A 91 9.98 4.20 14.64
CA PRO A 91 9.92 5.50 13.98
C PRO A 91 10.55 5.41 12.58
N MET A 92 9.94 6.06 11.60
CA MET A 92 10.38 6.04 10.21
C MET A 92 10.59 7.45 9.70
N ARG A 93 11.64 7.65 8.92
CA ARG A 93 11.87 8.87 8.14
C ARG A 93 11.20 8.71 6.78
N ILE A 94 10.12 9.46 6.56
CA ILE A 94 9.34 9.39 5.33
C ILE A 94 9.58 10.63 4.50
N SER A 95 9.95 10.45 3.24
CA SER A 95 10.04 11.54 2.25
C SER A 95 8.72 11.65 1.49
N GLN A 96 8.12 12.84 1.49
CA GLN A 96 6.80 13.07 0.91
C GLN A 96 6.91 13.82 -0.44
N ILE A 97 6.67 13.08 -1.52
CA ILE A 97 6.71 13.56 -2.91
C ILE A 97 5.42 14.34 -3.19
N HIS A 98 5.31 15.57 -2.64
CA HIS A 98 4.28 16.59 -2.92
C HIS A 98 4.22 17.69 -1.85
N THR A 99 4.90 17.55 -0.72
CA THR A 99 4.79 18.55 0.35
C THR A 99 5.76 19.70 0.11
N SER A 100 5.23 20.81 -0.39
CA SER A 100 5.91 22.10 -0.27
C SER A 100 5.70 22.61 1.17
N GLN A 101 6.78 22.90 1.87
CA GLN A 101 6.73 23.61 3.15
C GLN A 101 7.08 25.07 2.91
N TYR A 102 6.39 25.97 3.59
CA TYR A 102 6.80 27.36 3.65
C TYR A 102 8.10 27.40 4.48
N MET A 103 9.15 27.97 3.91
CA MET A 103 10.44 28.12 4.56
C MET A 103 10.50 29.50 5.19
N GLU A 104 10.59 29.58 6.52
CA GLU A 104 10.64 30.86 7.24
C GLU A 104 11.87 31.69 6.87
N GLU A 105 12.93 31.03 6.41
CA GLU A 105 14.19 31.64 5.97
C GLU A 105 14.11 32.26 4.58
N PHE A 106 13.07 31.95 3.80
CA PHE A 106 12.87 32.45 2.44
C PHE A 106 11.92 33.66 2.46
N ASP A 107 12.17 34.61 1.56
CA ASP A 107 11.20 35.68 1.31
C ASP A 107 9.95 35.16 0.57
N GLU A 108 8.95 36.02 0.40
CA GLU A 108 7.69 35.66 -0.28
C GLU A 108 7.90 35.23 -1.74
N ILE A 109 8.88 35.83 -2.44
CA ILE A 109 9.18 35.50 -3.84
C ILE A 109 9.89 34.15 -3.91
N GLU A 110 10.80 33.85 -2.99
CA GLU A 110 11.50 32.58 -2.87
C GLU A 110 10.55 31.45 -2.51
N ASN A 111 9.65 31.66 -1.54
CA ASN A 111 8.58 30.70 -1.22
C ASN A 111 7.63 30.48 -2.40
N ALA A 112 7.27 31.54 -3.13
CA ALA A 112 6.46 31.40 -4.35
C ALA A 112 7.19 30.58 -5.43
N LYS A 113 8.49 30.79 -5.64
CA LYS A 113 9.31 29.98 -6.57
C LYS A 113 9.36 28.52 -6.14
N LEU A 114 9.58 28.25 -4.85
CA LEU A 114 9.59 26.91 -4.29
C LEU A 114 8.26 26.20 -4.55
N LEU A 115 7.15 26.88 -4.29
CA LEU A 115 5.81 26.36 -4.55
C LEU A 115 5.60 26.04 -6.03
N LEU A 116 6.02 26.92 -6.94
CA LEU A 116 5.91 26.70 -8.39
C LEU A 116 6.70 25.47 -8.85
N VAL A 117 7.93 25.30 -8.35
CA VAL A 117 8.76 24.12 -8.65
C VAL A 117 8.09 22.85 -8.12
N HIS A 118 7.61 22.86 -6.87
CA HIS A 118 6.90 21.73 -6.29
C HIS A 118 5.65 21.35 -7.07
N GLN A 119 4.83 22.33 -7.48
CA GLN A 119 3.63 22.10 -8.27
C GLN A 119 3.96 21.50 -9.64
N PHE A 120 5.01 21.99 -10.29
CA PHE A 120 5.49 21.42 -11.55
C PHE A 120 5.92 19.96 -11.38
N LEU A 121 6.82 19.68 -10.43
CA LEU A 121 7.29 18.32 -10.15
C LEU A 121 6.12 17.39 -9.81
N LEU A 122 5.18 17.85 -8.99
CA LEU A 122 3.99 17.09 -8.64
C LEU A 122 3.14 16.79 -9.88
N SER A 123 2.86 17.78 -10.72
CA SER A 123 2.03 17.59 -11.92
C SER A 123 2.62 16.56 -12.88
N GLU A 124 3.94 16.58 -13.08
CA GLU A 124 4.63 15.60 -13.91
C GLU A 124 4.70 14.23 -13.23
N PHE A 125 4.90 14.20 -11.91
CA PHE A 125 4.93 12.97 -11.14
C PHE A 125 3.57 12.26 -11.12
N THR A 126 2.45 12.98 -11.06
CA THR A 126 1.09 12.41 -10.98
C THR A 126 0.41 12.25 -12.34
N ARG A 127 1.11 12.48 -13.44
CA ARG A 127 0.51 12.43 -14.77
C ARG A 127 -0.09 11.05 -15.08
N VAL A 128 -1.37 11.04 -15.45
CA VAL A 128 -2.08 9.81 -15.84
C VAL A 128 -1.44 9.28 -17.13
N THR A 129 -1.09 7.99 -17.12
CA THR A 129 -0.40 7.34 -18.23
C THR A 129 -1.41 6.57 -19.08
N PRO A 130 -1.57 6.89 -20.37
CA PRO A 130 -2.32 6.04 -21.30
C PRO A 130 -1.66 4.65 -21.40
N PRO A 131 -2.40 3.59 -21.72
CA PRO A 131 -1.83 2.26 -21.95
C PRO A 131 -0.65 2.32 -22.94
N ASN A 132 0.43 1.56 -22.65
CA ASN A 132 1.64 1.45 -23.47
C ASN A 132 2.56 2.70 -23.54
N GLN A 133 2.48 3.61 -22.57
CA GLN A 133 3.40 4.76 -22.47
C GLN A 133 4.34 4.68 -21.25
N ASP A 134 5.19 3.64 -21.20
CA ASP A 134 6.19 3.43 -20.14
C ASP A 134 7.14 4.62 -19.92
N LEU A 135 7.26 5.52 -20.90
CA LEU A 135 8.03 6.76 -20.81
C LEU A 135 7.63 7.64 -19.62
N LEU A 136 6.36 7.61 -19.19
CA LEU A 136 5.87 8.45 -18.09
C LEU A 136 6.24 7.91 -16.71
N TYR A 137 6.36 6.59 -16.58
CA TYR A 137 6.97 6.00 -15.39
C TYR A 137 8.45 6.35 -15.28
N LYS A 138 9.16 6.55 -16.40
CA LYS A 138 10.55 7.03 -16.37
C LYS A 138 10.64 8.46 -15.84
N THR A 139 9.73 9.36 -16.23
CA THR A 139 9.73 10.75 -15.72
C THR A 139 9.50 10.80 -14.22
N SER A 140 8.45 10.11 -13.72
CA SER A 140 8.17 10.05 -12.28
C SER A 140 9.32 9.41 -11.49
N LEU A 141 9.94 8.36 -12.04
CA LEU A 141 11.12 7.73 -11.46
C LEU A 141 12.31 8.69 -11.37
N LEU A 142 12.62 9.45 -12.44
CA LEU A 142 13.71 10.42 -12.44
C LEU A 142 13.45 11.55 -11.42
N ILE A 143 12.21 12.04 -11.34
CA ILE A 143 11.85 13.03 -10.31
C ILE A 143 12.10 12.47 -8.91
N TYR A 144 11.68 11.22 -8.67
CA TYR A 144 11.93 10.54 -7.40
C TYR A 144 13.43 10.39 -7.11
N GLU A 145 14.21 9.86 -8.04
CA GLU A 145 15.65 9.57 -7.86
C GLU A 145 16.48 10.84 -7.66
N GLU A 146 16.18 11.92 -8.39
CA GLU A 146 17.00 13.15 -8.38
C GLU A 146 16.63 14.13 -7.25
N PHE A 147 15.35 14.16 -6.82
CA PHE A 147 14.87 15.18 -5.88
C PHE A 147 14.49 14.64 -4.50
N PHE A 148 14.07 13.37 -4.41
CA PHE A 148 13.44 12.85 -3.18
C PHE A 148 14.17 11.66 -2.57
N LYS A 149 14.92 10.88 -3.37
CA LYS A 149 15.64 9.70 -2.91
C LYS A 149 16.86 10.10 -2.07
N ALA A 150 16.92 9.59 -0.84
CA ALA A 150 18.03 9.80 0.08
C ALA A 150 18.30 8.54 0.91
N GLN A 151 19.54 8.34 1.36
CA GLN A 151 19.93 7.11 2.08
C GLN A 151 19.30 7.01 3.47
N GLU A 152 18.97 8.15 4.07
CA GLU A 152 18.41 8.25 5.42
C GLU A 152 16.89 8.10 5.47
N VAL A 153 16.24 7.92 4.31
CA VAL A 153 14.79 7.81 4.18
C VAL A 153 14.39 6.35 4.18
N ASP A 154 13.46 5.99 5.09
CA ASP A 154 12.94 4.64 5.21
C ASP A 154 11.83 4.35 4.17
N GLY A 155 11.06 5.35 3.75
CA GLY A 155 9.99 5.17 2.78
C GLY A 155 9.55 6.47 2.11
N TYR A 156 8.79 6.33 1.03
CA TYR A 156 8.42 7.45 0.15
C TYR A 156 6.91 7.50 0.01
N THR A 157 6.29 8.65 0.30
CA THR A 157 4.85 8.86 0.12
C THR A 157 4.55 9.75 -1.08
N TYR A 158 3.45 9.45 -1.78
CA TYR A 158 2.98 10.27 -2.88
C TYR A 158 1.45 10.22 -2.99
N PRO A 159 0.80 11.22 -3.61
CA PRO A 159 -0.64 11.23 -3.76
C PRO A 159 -1.10 10.09 -4.65
N SER A 160 -2.23 9.49 -4.29
CA SER A 160 -2.91 8.57 -5.19
C SER A 160 -3.42 9.34 -6.41
N ILE A 161 -3.25 8.72 -7.58
CA ILE A 161 -3.70 9.29 -8.87
C ILE A 161 -5.11 8.82 -9.19
N LYS A 162 -5.50 7.67 -8.62
CA LYS A 162 -6.81 7.05 -8.86
C LYS A 162 -7.90 7.55 -7.91
N THR A 163 -7.53 8.18 -6.80
CA THR A 163 -8.50 8.66 -5.81
C THR A 163 -8.50 10.18 -5.71
N LEU A 164 -9.59 10.75 -5.20
CA LEU A 164 -9.58 12.14 -4.77
C LEU A 164 -8.45 12.35 -3.73
N PRO A 165 -7.79 13.52 -3.68
CA PRO A 165 -6.72 13.82 -2.72
C PRO A 165 -7.06 13.59 -1.24
N LYS A 166 -8.34 13.37 -0.92
CA LYS A 166 -8.87 13.16 0.43
C LYS A 166 -8.84 11.69 0.90
N LEU A 167 -8.59 10.73 0.02
CA LEU A 167 -8.77 9.29 0.32
C LEU A 167 -7.49 8.57 0.80
N GLY A 168 -6.34 9.24 0.71
CA GLY A 168 -5.08 8.75 1.28
C GLY A 168 -3.87 9.01 0.38
N TYR A 169 -2.74 8.49 0.84
CA TYR A 169 -1.47 8.52 0.11
C TYR A 169 -0.99 7.09 -0.12
N ASN A 170 -0.24 6.91 -1.22
CA ASN A 170 0.55 5.72 -1.41
C ASN A 170 1.86 5.88 -0.64
N ILE A 171 2.38 4.75 -0.14
CA ILE A 171 3.69 4.67 0.47
C ILE A 171 4.47 3.51 -0.13
N VAL A 172 5.76 3.73 -0.36
CA VAL A 172 6.67 2.78 -0.96
C VAL A 172 7.86 2.56 -0.06
N PHE A 173 8.23 1.28 0.09
CA PHE A 173 9.42 0.86 0.81
C PHE A 173 10.30 -0.02 -0.09
N GLU A 174 11.62 0.19 -0.02
CA GLU A 174 12.57 -0.84 -0.43
C GLU A 174 12.47 -2.03 0.54
N GLU A 175 12.71 -3.26 0.06
CA GLU A 175 12.45 -4.48 0.84
C GLU A 175 13.18 -4.52 2.19
N ALA A 176 14.45 -4.13 2.20
CA ALA A 176 15.25 -4.09 3.44
C ALA A 176 14.67 -3.11 4.46
N SER A 177 14.20 -1.94 4.00
CA SER A 177 13.54 -0.96 4.87
C SER A 177 12.18 -1.47 5.36
N ALA A 178 11.38 -2.08 4.49
CA ALA A 178 10.10 -2.67 4.86
C ALA A 178 10.27 -3.72 5.98
N LYS A 179 11.17 -4.68 5.80
CA LYS A 179 11.43 -5.74 6.79
C LYS A 179 12.01 -5.20 8.10
N LYS A 180 12.79 -4.13 8.04
CA LYS A 180 13.33 -3.45 9.23
C LYS A 180 12.24 -2.72 10.02
N ASN A 181 11.38 -1.99 9.32
CA ASN A 181 10.52 -0.97 9.92
C ASN A 181 9.04 -1.36 10.04
N LEU A 182 8.59 -2.38 9.32
CA LEU A 182 7.21 -2.83 9.34
C LEU A 182 7.08 -4.19 10.03
N LYS A 183 5.95 -4.37 10.68
CA LYS A 183 5.44 -5.64 11.17
C LYS A 183 4.21 -6.01 10.33
N PHE A 184 4.23 -7.15 9.67
CA PHE A 184 3.03 -7.72 9.08
C PHE A 184 2.10 -8.23 10.20
N LEU A 185 0.82 -7.86 10.13
CA LEU A 185 -0.18 -8.26 11.13
C LEU A 185 -1.01 -9.45 10.68
N GLY A 186 -1.31 -9.54 9.39
CA GLY A 186 -2.15 -10.59 8.83
C GLY A 186 -2.71 -10.20 7.47
N VAL A 187 -3.45 -11.13 6.88
CA VAL A 187 -4.14 -10.96 5.61
C VAL A 187 -5.62 -11.26 5.76
N THR A 188 -6.49 -10.44 5.20
CA THR A 188 -7.93 -10.69 5.14
C THR A 188 -8.30 -11.13 3.72
N VAL A 189 -9.10 -12.19 3.60
CA VAL A 189 -9.68 -12.67 2.35
C VAL A 189 -11.09 -12.13 2.23
N GLY A 190 -11.34 -11.33 1.20
CA GLY A 190 -12.63 -10.69 0.98
C GLY A 190 -13.05 -10.69 -0.47
N ARG A 191 -14.29 -10.25 -0.70
CA ARG A 191 -14.88 -10.02 -2.01
C ARG A 191 -15.51 -8.64 -2.05
N VAL A 192 -15.27 -7.89 -3.11
CA VAL A 192 -15.99 -6.64 -3.36
C VAL A 192 -17.42 -6.98 -3.79
N MET A 193 -18.38 -6.40 -3.10
CA MET A 193 -19.81 -6.54 -3.33
C MET A 193 -20.35 -5.31 -4.05
N ASP A 194 -21.60 -5.40 -4.52
CA ASP A 194 -22.29 -4.25 -5.06
C ASP A 194 -22.43 -3.16 -3.98
N LYS A 195 -22.08 -1.93 -4.38
CA LYS A 195 -22.03 -0.77 -3.51
C LYS A 195 -23.46 -0.28 -3.19
N PRO A 196 -23.83 -0.09 -1.90
CA PRO A 196 -25.03 0.64 -1.53
C PRO A 196 -24.87 2.15 -1.78
N SER A 197 -25.97 2.90 -1.74
CA SER A 197 -25.98 4.33 -2.12
C SER A 197 -25.09 5.24 -1.26
N ASP A 198 -24.73 4.80 -0.05
CA ASP A 198 -24.10 5.58 1.02
C ASP A 198 -22.68 5.12 1.40
N ALA A 199 -22.17 4.06 0.78
CA ALA A 199 -20.84 3.52 1.06
C ALA A 199 -19.87 3.74 -0.11
N GLU A 200 -18.57 3.78 0.12
CA GLU A 200 -17.56 3.94 -0.92
C GLU A 200 -17.24 2.61 -1.60
N PHE A 201 -17.22 1.54 -0.81
CA PHE A 201 -17.19 0.15 -1.22
C PHE A 201 -18.20 -0.67 -0.41
N ASN A 202 -18.35 -1.93 -0.76
CA ASN A 202 -19.02 -2.91 0.08
C ASN A 202 -18.20 -4.18 -0.05
N THR A 203 -17.90 -4.87 1.04
CA THR A 203 -17.17 -6.14 0.94
C THR A 203 -17.74 -7.20 1.85
N GLU A 204 -17.69 -8.43 1.36
CA GLU A 204 -17.90 -9.62 2.17
C GLU A 204 -16.54 -10.19 2.58
N ILE A 205 -16.35 -10.42 3.88
CA ILE A 205 -15.12 -10.99 4.42
C ILE A 205 -15.34 -12.47 4.74
N TYR A 206 -14.40 -13.31 4.31
CA TYR A 206 -14.46 -14.76 4.52
C TYR A 206 -13.50 -15.22 5.62
N TYR A 207 -12.22 -14.88 5.48
CA TYR A 207 -11.17 -15.41 6.33
C TYR A 207 -10.14 -14.35 6.72
N ASP A 208 -9.46 -14.59 7.83
CA ASP A 208 -8.18 -13.94 8.15
C ASP A 208 -7.08 -15.01 8.20
N GLY A 209 -5.92 -14.68 7.65
CA GLY A 209 -4.73 -15.50 7.61
C GLY A 209 -3.60 -14.88 8.42
N PHE A 210 -2.89 -15.72 9.17
CA PHE A 210 -1.75 -15.30 10.00
C PHE A 210 -0.54 -16.18 9.72
N LEU A 211 0.66 -15.57 9.73
CA LEU A 211 1.91 -16.31 9.66
C LEU A 211 2.12 -17.09 10.96
N ASN A 212 2.32 -18.40 10.84
CA ASN A 212 2.63 -19.28 11.96
C ASN A 212 4.16 -19.39 12.17
N GLN A 213 4.56 -20.18 13.18
CA GLN A 213 5.98 -20.34 13.52
C GLN A 213 6.81 -21.03 12.41
N ALA A 214 6.17 -21.76 11.50
CA ALA A 214 6.82 -22.37 10.35
C ALA A 214 6.98 -21.41 9.16
N GLY A 215 6.49 -20.17 9.28
CA GLY A 215 6.54 -19.18 8.20
C GLY A 215 5.50 -19.42 7.09
N THR A 216 4.47 -20.24 7.38
CA THR A 216 3.33 -20.47 6.48
C THR A 216 2.06 -19.84 7.06
N PHE A 217 0.96 -19.86 6.29
CA PHE A 217 -0.31 -19.27 6.71
C PHE A 217 -1.30 -20.27 7.29
N ASP A 218 -1.92 -19.88 8.40
CA ASP A 218 -3.13 -20.52 8.93
C ASP A 218 -4.33 -19.57 8.73
N PHE A 219 -5.41 -20.07 8.11
CA PHE A 219 -6.60 -19.28 7.78
C PHE A 219 -7.80 -19.65 8.65
N PHE A 220 -8.36 -18.66 9.32
CA PHE A 220 -9.50 -18.78 10.22
C PHE A 220 -10.68 -17.98 9.69
N SER A 221 -11.90 -18.38 10.06
CA SER A 221 -13.08 -17.54 9.78
C SER A 221 -12.88 -16.17 10.44
N TRP A 222 -13.23 -15.08 9.74
CA TRP A 222 -12.94 -13.72 10.21
C TRP A 222 -13.52 -13.37 11.59
N ASN A 223 -14.60 -14.05 12.00
CA ASN A 223 -15.28 -13.87 13.28
C ASN A 223 -14.85 -14.88 14.36
N SER A 224 -13.87 -15.73 14.06
CA SER A 224 -13.26 -16.70 14.98
C SER A 224 -12.60 -16.03 16.17
N LYS A 225 -12.28 -16.82 17.19
CA LYS A 225 -11.58 -16.33 18.38
C LYS A 225 -10.16 -15.91 18.00
N GLU A 226 -9.49 -16.72 17.18
CA GLU A 226 -8.13 -16.53 16.69
C GLU A 226 -8.00 -15.22 15.91
N SER A 227 -8.94 -14.95 15.00
CA SER A 227 -9.01 -13.67 14.28
C SER A 227 -9.20 -12.49 15.24
N LYS A 228 -10.15 -12.60 16.17
CA LYS A 228 -10.42 -11.53 17.15
C LYS A 228 -9.28 -11.29 18.13
N GLU A 229 -8.46 -12.30 18.42
CA GLU A 229 -7.29 -12.13 19.30
C GLU A 229 -6.08 -11.57 18.55
N SER A 230 -5.85 -12.02 17.31
CA SER A 230 -4.68 -11.63 16.51
C SER A 230 -4.82 -10.25 15.91
N PHE A 231 -6.00 -9.97 15.36
CA PHE A 231 -6.35 -8.68 14.81
C PHE A 231 -6.96 -7.77 15.91
N GLY A 232 -7.73 -8.30 16.85
CA GLY A 232 -8.49 -7.47 17.79
C GLY A 232 -9.90 -7.18 17.26
N ASP A 233 -10.59 -6.23 17.90
CA ASP A 233 -11.77 -5.60 17.31
C ASP A 233 -11.30 -4.60 16.24
N PHE A 234 -10.77 -5.11 15.13
CA PHE A 234 -10.49 -4.34 13.92
C PHE A 234 -11.79 -3.88 13.25
N SER A 235 -12.82 -3.49 14.01
CA SER A 235 -13.85 -2.56 13.56
C SER A 235 -13.23 -1.39 12.79
N ILE A 236 -12.03 -0.93 13.13
CA ILE A 236 -11.34 0.08 12.33
C ILE A 236 -10.98 -0.43 10.93
N VAL A 237 -10.44 -1.64 10.71
CA VAL A 237 -10.15 -2.14 9.33
C VAL A 237 -11.40 -2.68 8.62
N ARG A 238 -12.37 -3.17 9.39
CA ARG A 238 -13.62 -3.79 8.91
C ARG A 238 -14.76 -2.79 8.71
N ASN A 239 -14.69 -1.63 9.39
CA ASN A 239 -15.59 -0.46 9.25
C ASN A 239 -14.83 0.76 8.71
N MET A 240 -13.58 0.63 8.26
CA MET A 240 -12.85 1.68 7.52
C MET A 240 -13.51 1.81 6.16
N GLY A 241 -14.62 2.56 6.10
CA GLY A 241 -15.23 3.07 4.87
C GLY A 241 -14.97 2.21 3.65
N LEU A 242 -15.37 0.95 3.75
CA LEU A 242 -16.05 0.34 2.64
C LEU A 242 -17.43 0.97 2.72
#